data_AF-A0AAV0BJV0-F1
#
_entry.id   AF-A0AAV0BJV0-F1
#
_cell.length_a   1.000
_cell.length_b   1.000
_cell.length_c   1.000
_cell.angle_alpha   90.00
_cell.angle_beta   90.00
_cell.angle_gamma   90.00
#
_symmetry.space_group_name_H-M   'P 1'
#
loop_
_entity.id
_entity.type
_entity.pdbx_description
1 polymer ?
#
loop_
_entity_poly.entity_id
_entity_poly.type
_entity_poly.pdbx_seq_one_letter_code
_entity_poly.pdbx_strand_id
1 'polypeptide(L)'
;MESLTLFGYSRGAFAAKILAGVITDVGILKVGHLRRFVDLFRAYRSLHTRFTSTNALGRARETLEQFRSGNLKDLMHKDVKIKCLGLFDTVSAIGAPLISTIDNYMGFDHFNLPNEVEHAFHCLALNETFPPFILEKWRITEKQAIERAELNRPIKQIWFPGVHGEIGGSKGSTKWSDVTLLWMLANIVQYGIFEFNKAYSQDIINRLIASRNERFSSLTRTNISRTVPTIFDKCTHEQYHKSLNDVANFQDIKANANRVQNLWAELLVEEEEVYPNNEMTTSTLPEHLN
;
A
#
# COMPACT_ATOMS: atom_id res chain seq x y z
N MET A 1 -4.90 -20.16 14.57
CA MET A 1 -5.77 -19.89 13.40
C MET A 1 -4.82 -19.45 12.30
N GLU A 2 -4.77 -20.15 11.18
CA GLU A 2 -3.89 -19.78 10.05
C GLU A 2 -4.44 -18.50 9.40
N SER A 3 -3.57 -17.54 9.11
CA SER A 3 -3.93 -16.27 8.50
C SER A 3 -3.06 -16.02 7.26
N LEU A 4 -3.59 -15.28 6.30
CA LEU A 4 -2.88 -14.96 5.07
C LEU A 4 -2.22 -13.60 5.16
N THR A 5 -1.00 -13.52 4.63
CA THR A 5 -0.35 -12.25 4.36
C THR A 5 -0.02 -12.17 2.89
N LEU A 6 -0.39 -11.06 2.26
CA LEU A 6 -0.22 -10.84 0.82
C LEU A 6 0.74 -9.68 0.60
N PHE A 7 1.79 -9.92 -0.17
CA PHE A 7 2.70 -8.88 -0.64
C PHE A 7 2.66 -8.76 -2.15
N GLY A 8 2.78 -7.55 -2.66
CA GLY A 8 2.90 -7.35 -4.09
C GLY A 8 3.56 -6.04 -4.46
N TYR A 9 4.23 -6.04 -5.61
CA TYR A 9 4.81 -4.87 -6.25
C TYR A 9 4.16 -4.64 -7.62
N SER A 10 3.89 -3.39 -7.99
CA SER A 10 3.43 -3.03 -9.33
C SER A 10 2.11 -3.71 -9.69
N ARG A 11 2.03 -4.39 -10.84
CA ARG A 11 0.88 -5.22 -11.23
C ARG A 11 0.64 -6.40 -10.27
N GLY A 12 1.69 -6.90 -9.60
CA GLY A 12 1.56 -7.90 -8.55
C GLY A 12 0.84 -7.36 -7.31
N ALA A 13 1.07 -6.09 -6.96
CA ALA A 13 0.32 -5.40 -5.90
C ALA A 13 -1.17 -5.28 -6.28
N PHE A 14 -1.45 -5.00 -7.55
CA PHE A 14 -2.82 -4.92 -8.06
C PHE A 14 -3.52 -6.29 -7.99
N ALA A 15 -2.83 -7.37 -8.38
CA ALA A 15 -3.31 -8.74 -8.22
C ALA A 15 -3.55 -9.10 -6.74
N ALA A 16 -2.66 -8.70 -5.83
CA ALA A 16 -2.82 -8.91 -4.39
C ALA A 16 -4.07 -8.20 -3.82
N LYS A 17 -4.37 -6.97 -4.27
CA LYS A 17 -5.61 -6.25 -3.90
C LYS A 17 -6.86 -6.98 -4.38
N ILE A 18 -6.87 -7.44 -5.63
CA ILE A 18 -7.99 -8.23 -6.20
C ILE A 18 -8.17 -9.52 -5.40
N LEU A 19 -7.08 -10.25 -5.18
CA LEU A 19 -7.11 -11.50 -4.44
C LEU A 19 -7.64 -11.29 -3.01
N ALA A 20 -7.18 -10.22 -2.34
CA ALA A 20 -7.69 -9.85 -1.02
C ALA A 20 -9.20 -9.64 -1.08
N GLY A 21 -9.68 -8.81 -2.01
CA GLY A 21 -11.12 -8.53 -2.16
C GLY A 21 -11.96 -9.78 -2.46
N VAL A 22 -11.46 -10.72 -3.27
CA VAL A 22 -12.15 -11.99 -3.53
C VAL A 22 -12.22 -12.84 -2.26
N ILE A 23 -11.09 -13.00 -1.55
CA ILE A 23 -11.02 -13.81 -0.33
C ILE A 23 -11.96 -13.26 0.73
N THR A 24 -11.98 -11.94 0.93
CA THR A 24 -12.84 -11.31 1.92
C THR A 24 -14.32 -11.37 1.57
N ASP A 25 -14.65 -11.35 0.27
CA ASP A 25 -16.04 -11.38 -0.19
C ASP A 25 -16.64 -12.80 -0.16
N VAL A 26 -15.92 -13.77 -0.72
CA VAL A 26 -16.46 -15.13 -0.94
C VAL A 26 -15.63 -16.25 -0.32
N GLY A 27 -14.43 -15.99 0.18
CA GLY A 27 -13.51 -16.99 0.72
C GLY A 27 -12.60 -17.63 -0.33
N ILE A 28 -11.93 -18.71 0.04
CA ILE A 28 -11.03 -19.46 -0.86
C ILE A 28 -11.71 -20.72 -1.36
N LEU A 29 -11.72 -20.92 -2.67
CA LEU A 29 -12.29 -22.12 -3.28
C LEU A 29 -11.44 -23.35 -2.94
N LYS A 30 -12.07 -24.42 -2.45
CA LYS A 30 -11.41 -25.70 -2.16
C LYS A 30 -10.82 -26.30 -3.46
N VAL A 31 -9.66 -26.95 -3.35
CA VAL A 31 -8.86 -27.46 -4.48
C VAL A 31 -9.69 -28.33 -5.46
N GLY A 32 -10.62 -29.15 -4.96
CA GLY A 32 -11.48 -30.00 -5.80
C GLY A 32 -12.47 -29.24 -6.71
N HIS A 33 -12.63 -27.94 -6.53
CA HIS A 33 -13.65 -27.14 -7.22
C HIS A 33 -13.07 -26.02 -8.08
N LEU A 34 -11.74 -25.95 -8.29
CA LEU A 34 -11.06 -24.88 -9.02
C LEU A 34 -11.63 -24.56 -10.42
N ARG A 35 -12.30 -25.51 -11.08
CA ARG A 35 -13.03 -25.25 -12.33
C ARG A 35 -14.10 -24.16 -12.21
N ARG A 36 -14.67 -23.95 -11.02
CA ARG A 36 -15.64 -22.89 -10.71
C ARG A 36 -15.02 -21.52 -10.48
N PHE A 37 -13.69 -21.45 -10.35
CA PHE A 37 -12.99 -20.17 -10.17
C PHE A 37 -13.29 -19.21 -11.31
N VAL A 38 -13.42 -19.70 -12.54
CA VAL A 38 -13.73 -18.87 -13.71
C VAL A 38 -15.08 -18.16 -13.55
N ASP A 39 -16.11 -18.87 -13.07
CA ASP A 39 -17.45 -18.30 -12.88
C ASP A 39 -17.47 -17.29 -11.74
N LEU A 40 -16.85 -17.65 -10.61
CA LEU A 40 -16.66 -16.79 -9.45
C LEU A 40 -15.92 -15.51 -9.83
N PHE A 41 -14.76 -15.64 -10.47
CA PHE A 41 -13.90 -14.51 -10.81
C PHE A 41 -14.55 -13.59 -11.85
N ARG A 42 -15.27 -14.14 -12.84
CA ARG A 42 -16.03 -13.34 -13.80
C ARG A 42 -17.14 -12.54 -13.11
N ALA A 43 -17.88 -13.18 -12.21
CA ALA A 43 -18.93 -12.50 -11.44
C ALA A 43 -18.35 -11.40 -10.54
N TYR A 44 -17.27 -11.71 -9.83
CA TYR A 44 -16.55 -10.73 -9.00
C TYR A 44 -16.09 -9.54 -9.84
N ARG A 45 -15.40 -9.78 -10.95
CA ARG A 45 -14.96 -8.73 -11.88
C ARG A 45 -16.12 -7.84 -12.33
N SER A 46 -17.24 -8.44 -12.76
CA SER A 46 -18.41 -7.68 -13.22
C SER A 46 -18.98 -6.69 -12.19
N LEU A 47 -18.88 -6.98 -10.89
CA LEU A 47 -19.31 -6.04 -9.84
C LEU A 47 -18.38 -4.84 -9.66
N HIS A 48 -17.14 -4.95 -10.12
CA HIS A 48 -16.09 -3.96 -9.89
C HIS A 48 -15.62 -3.28 -11.18
N THR A 49 -16.40 -3.41 -12.25
CA THR A 49 -16.26 -2.66 -13.51
C THR A 49 -17.40 -1.63 -13.64
N ARG A 50 -17.06 -0.37 -13.97
CA ARG A 50 -17.95 0.79 -14.10
C ARG A 50 -18.98 0.64 -15.21
N PHE A 51 -18.60 -0.01 -16.32
CA PHE A 51 -19.45 -0.11 -17.52
C PHE A 51 -20.19 -1.45 -17.62
N THR A 52 -20.42 -2.15 -16.51
CA THR A 52 -21.24 -3.37 -16.49
C THR A 52 -22.73 -3.03 -16.57
N SER A 53 -23.45 -3.66 -17.51
CA SER A 53 -24.90 -3.47 -17.64
C SER A 53 -25.68 -3.97 -16.41
N THR A 54 -26.84 -3.36 -16.13
CA THR A 54 -27.70 -3.73 -14.98
C THR A 54 -28.03 -5.23 -14.94
N ASN A 55 -28.32 -5.82 -16.10
CA ASN A 55 -28.60 -7.26 -16.20
C ASN A 55 -27.38 -8.12 -15.86
N ALA A 56 -26.18 -7.71 -16.28
CA ALA A 56 -24.94 -8.41 -15.94
C ALA A 56 -24.59 -8.25 -14.45
N LEU A 57 -24.82 -7.07 -13.87
CA LEU A 57 -24.69 -6.85 -12.43
C LEU A 57 -25.64 -7.74 -11.62
N GLY A 58 -26.89 -7.89 -12.05
CA GLY A 58 -27.85 -8.79 -11.41
C GLY A 58 -27.35 -10.24 -11.37
N ARG A 59 -26.92 -10.78 -12.52
CA ARG A 59 -26.36 -12.14 -12.62
C ARG A 59 -25.09 -12.32 -11.80
N ALA A 60 -24.22 -11.31 -11.78
CA ALA A 60 -22.98 -11.33 -10.99
C ALA A 60 -23.30 -11.40 -9.48
N ARG A 61 -24.25 -10.59 -9.01
CA ARG A 61 -24.71 -10.63 -7.61
C ARG A 61 -25.28 -11.99 -7.24
N GLU A 62 -26.17 -12.53 -8.06
CA GLU A 62 -26.77 -13.84 -7.84
C GLU A 62 -25.69 -14.95 -7.79
N THR A 63 -24.75 -14.93 -8.73
CA THR A 63 -23.65 -15.90 -8.78
C THR A 63 -22.80 -15.84 -7.52
N LEU A 64 -22.38 -14.65 -7.09
CA LEU A 64 -21.58 -14.48 -5.88
C LEU A 64 -22.38 -14.87 -4.63
N GLU A 65 -23.68 -14.61 -4.59
CA GLU A 65 -24.53 -15.03 -3.47
C GLU A 65 -24.57 -16.55 -3.31
N GLN A 66 -24.55 -17.30 -4.42
CA GLN A 66 -24.41 -18.76 -4.36
C GLN A 66 -23.11 -19.20 -3.69
N PHE A 67 -22.00 -18.49 -3.95
CA PHE A 67 -20.73 -18.75 -3.26
C PHE A 67 -20.72 -18.23 -1.83
N ARG A 68 -21.40 -17.12 -1.52
CA ARG A 68 -21.46 -16.51 -0.17
C ARG A 68 -22.26 -17.37 0.81
N SER A 69 -23.52 -17.63 0.48
CA SER A 69 -24.52 -18.14 1.41
C SER A 69 -25.42 -19.23 0.80
N GLY A 70 -25.41 -19.40 -0.52
CA GLY A 70 -26.23 -20.37 -1.24
C GLY A 70 -25.60 -21.77 -1.39
N ASN A 71 -25.92 -22.43 -2.49
CA ASN A 71 -25.60 -23.85 -2.71
C ASN A 71 -24.11 -24.14 -2.96
N LEU A 72 -23.30 -23.11 -3.20
CA LEU A 72 -21.86 -23.23 -3.46
C LEU A 72 -21.00 -22.82 -2.26
N LYS A 73 -21.61 -22.40 -1.14
CA LYS A 73 -20.88 -21.92 0.05
C LYS A 73 -19.93 -22.97 0.63
N ASP A 74 -20.33 -24.24 0.60
CA ASP A 74 -19.56 -25.35 1.20
C ASP A 74 -18.36 -25.74 0.33
N LEU A 75 -18.25 -25.17 -0.87
CA LEU A 75 -17.06 -25.29 -1.72
C LEU A 75 -15.95 -24.32 -1.31
N MET A 76 -16.23 -23.41 -0.36
CA MET A 76 -15.31 -22.35 0.06
C MET A 76 -14.73 -22.62 1.46
N HIS A 77 -13.56 -22.08 1.72
CA HIS A 77 -13.05 -21.77 3.05
C HIS A 77 -13.47 -20.34 3.39
N LYS A 78 -14.36 -20.16 4.38
CA LYS A 78 -15.03 -18.88 4.68
C LYS A 78 -14.31 -18.04 5.73
N ASP A 79 -13.75 -18.66 6.75
CA ASP A 79 -13.13 -17.95 7.87
C ASP A 79 -11.66 -17.59 7.60
N VAL A 80 -11.37 -17.18 6.36
CA VAL A 80 -10.02 -16.82 5.92
C VAL A 80 -9.78 -15.36 6.25
N LYS A 81 -8.88 -15.12 7.21
CA LYS A 81 -8.46 -13.77 7.59
C LYS A 81 -7.22 -13.35 6.83
N ILE A 82 -7.19 -12.10 6.39
CA ILE A 82 -5.99 -11.48 5.81
C ILE A 82 -5.35 -10.65 6.92
N LYS A 83 -4.25 -11.18 7.46
CA LYS A 83 -3.50 -10.53 8.52
C LYS A 83 -2.83 -9.25 8.04
N CYS A 84 -2.24 -9.28 6.84
CA CYS A 84 -1.57 -8.12 6.27
C CYS A 84 -1.66 -8.08 4.74
N LEU A 85 -1.82 -6.87 4.21
CA LEU A 85 -1.69 -6.55 2.79
C LEU A 85 -0.59 -5.49 2.62
N GLY A 86 0.61 -5.93 2.22
CA GLY A 86 1.77 -5.06 2.00
C GLY A 86 2.02 -4.81 0.52
N LEU A 87 1.93 -3.56 0.09
CA LEU A 87 1.94 -3.16 -1.32
C LEU A 87 3.10 -2.21 -1.62
N PHE A 88 3.71 -2.38 -2.79
CA PHE A 88 4.70 -1.47 -3.33
C PHE A 88 4.20 -0.93 -4.67
N ASP A 89 3.99 0.38 -4.71
CA ASP A 89 3.59 1.19 -5.86
C ASP A 89 2.60 0.50 -6.81
N THR A 90 1.39 0.24 -6.31
CA THR A 90 0.35 -0.45 -7.07
C THR A 90 0.01 0.33 -8.34
N VAL A 91 0.15 -0.31 -9.49
CA VAL A 91 -0.27 0.26 -10.78
C VAL A 91 -1.31 -0.65 -11.41
N SER A 92 -2.39 -0.05 -11.92
CA SER A 92 -3.31 -0.78 -12.78
C SER A 92 -2.56 -1.16 -14.06
N ALA A 93 -2.79 -2.38 -14.52
CA ALA A 93 -2.21 -2.83 -15.77
C ALA A 93 -2.90 -2.09 -16.92
N ILE A 94 -2.25 -1.06 -17.46
CA ILE A 94 -2.63 -0.43 -18.73
C ILE A 94 -1.51 -0.67 -19.74
N GLY A 95 -1.88 -1.39 -20.80
CA GLY A 95 -1.08 -1.56 -22.01
C GLY A 95 -0.77 -0.19 -22.60
N ALA A 96 0.49 -0.02 -22.99
CA ALA A 96 0.99 1.21 -23.57
C ALA A 96 0.12 1.71 -24.76
N PRO A 97 0.07 3.03 -25.01
CA PRO A 97 -0.77 3.68 -26.04
C PRO A 97 -0.43 3.34 -27.50
N LEU A 98 0.37 2.30 -27.78
CA LEU A 98 0.48 1.73 -29.13
C LEU A 98 -0.69 0.78 -29.47
N ILE A 99 -1.56 0.43 -28.51
CA ILE A 99 -2.69 -0.48 -28.72
C ILE A 99 -4.00 0.25 -28.34
N SER A 100 -4.74 0.66 -29.36
CA SER A 100 -5.88 1.59 -29.34
C SER A 100 -7.21 1.00 -28.84
N THR A 101 -7.22 0.26 -27.72
CA THR A 101 -8.47 -0.31 -27.17
C THR A 101 -8.32 -0.54 -25.66
N ILE A 102 -8.57 0.49 -24.85
CA ILE A 102 -8.29 0.44 -23.42
C ILE A 102 -9.43 -0.29 -22.69
N ASP A 103 -9.30 -1.61 -22.62
CA ASP A 103 -9.82 -2.42 -21.51
C ASP A 103 -8.74 -2.47 -20.42
N ASN A 104 -9.08 -2.18 -19.17
CA ASN A 104 -8.25 -2.51 -18.01
C ASN A 104 -7.86 -4.01 -18.14
N TYR A 105 -6.58 -4.36 -18.05
CA TYR A 105 -6.10 -5.74 -18.30
C TYR A 105 -6.81 -6.81 -17.45
N MET A 106 -7.38 -6.41 -16.31
CA MET A 106 -8.22 -7.24 -15.45
C MET A 106 -9.66 -6.74 -15.30
N GLY A 107 -10.04 -5.60 -15.90
CA GLY A 107 -11.42 -5.08 -15.88
C GLY A 107 -11.88 -4.48 -14.55
N PHE A 108 -10.99 -4.06 -13.65
CA PHE A 108 -11.37 -3.45 -12.37
C PHE A 108 -11.10 -1.95 -12.38
N ASP A 109 -12.05 -1.16 -11.87
CA ASP A 109 -11.99 0.30 -12.00
C ASP A 109 -11.54 1.04 -10.74
N HIS A 110 -11.85 0.55 -9.53
CA HIS A 110 -11.37 1.11 -8.25
C HIS A 110 -11.44 0.04 -7.16
N PHE A 111 -10.51 0.10 -6.20
CA PHE A 111 -10.50 -0.80 -5.04
C PHE A 111 -10.64 -0.06 -3.72
N ASN A 112 -11.74 -0.32 -3.04
CA ASN A 112 -11.81 -0.08 -1.60
C ASN A 112 -10.98 -1.15 -0.89
N LEU A 113 -10.31 -0.79 0.19
CA LEU A 113 -9.65 -1.77 1.03
C LEU A 113 -10.73 -2.64 1.71
N PRO A 114 -10.66 -3.98 1.62
CA PRO A 114 -11.61 -4.85 2.29
C PRO A 114 -11.54 -4.74 3.82
N ASN A 115 -12.66 -4.97 4.50
CA ASN A 115 -12.78 -4.82 5.96
C ASN A 115 -11.98 -5.86 6.74
N GLU A 116 -11.89 -7.06 6.17
CA GLU A 116 -11.33 -8.24 6.79
C GLU A 116 -9.80 -8.26 6.68
N VAL A 117 -9.20 -7.29 5.97
CA VAL A 117 -7.76 -7.02 6.02
C VAL A 117 -7.43 -6.32 7.33
N GLU A 118 -6.70 -6.99 8.23
CA GLU A 118 -6.37 -6.44 9.56
C GLU A 118 -5.38 -5.28 9.48
N HIS A 119 -4.30 -5.42 8.70
CA HIS A 119 -3.29 -4.38 8.50
C HIS A 119 -3.03 -4.16 7.01
N ALA A 120 -2.93 -2.90 6.57
CA ALA A 120 -2.61 -2.59 5.17
C ALA A 120 -1.53 -1.50 5.08
N PHE A 121 -0.47 -1.79 4.32
CA PHE A 121 0.69 -0.92 4.19
C PHE A 121 1.01 -0.75 2.71
N HIS A 122 1.18 0.48 2.23
CA HIS A 122 1.41 0.75 0.81
C HIS A 122 2.42 1.85 0.59
N CYS A 123 3.52 1.50 -0.03
CA CYS A 123 4.57 2.43 -0.43
C CYS A 123 4.22 3.03 -1.80
N LEU A 124 4.16 4.36 -1.92
CA LEU A 124 3.85 5.09 -3.14
C LEU A 124 5.07 5.85 -3.67
N ALA A 125 5.32 5.75 -4.97
CA ALA A 125 6.39 6.49 -5.66
C ALA A 125 5.96 7.94 -5.93
N LEU A 126 6.69 8.91 -5.38
CA LEU A 126 6.42 10.33 -5.60
C LEU A 126 6.89 10.82 -6.98
N ASN A 127 8.04 10.34 -7.46
CA ASN A 127 8.72 10.84 -8.65
C ASN A 127 8.35 10.09 -9.95
N GLU A 128 7.41 9.16 -9.90
CA GLU A 128 7.03 8.40 -11.10
C GLU A 128 6.23 9.28 -12.07
N THR A 129 6.71 9.35 -13.31
CA THR A 129 6.18 10.22 -14.38
C THR A 129 5.77 9.46 -15.63
N PHE A 130 6.00 8.15 -15.70
CA PHE A 130 5.66 7.33 -16.86
C PHE A 130 4.13 7.20 -16.95
N PRO A 131 3.47 7.79 -17.96
CA PRO A 131 2.00 7.88 -18.00
C PRO A 131 1.26 6.53 -17.89
N PRO A 132 1.77 5.41 -18.44
CA PRO A 132 1.15 4.09 -18.25
C PRO A 132 1.14 3.56 -16.81
N PHE A 133 1.92 4.14 -15.89
CA PHE A 133 1.96 3.73 -14.48
C PHE A 133 0.95 4.51 -13.66
N ILE A 134 -0.33 4.29 -13.97
CA ILE A 134 -1.46 4.87 -13.24
C ILE A 134 -1.50 4.27 -11.83
N LEU A 135 -1.33 5.13 -10.82
CA LEU A 135 -1.27 4.73 -9.43
C LEU A 135 -2.65 4.33 -8.89
N GLU A 136 -2.74 3.13 -8.34
CA GLU A 136 -3.96 2.56 -7.76
C GLU A 136 -3.92 2.60 -6.24
N LYS A 137 -4.42 3.70 -5.69
CA LYS A 137 -4.62 3.88 -4.24
C LYS A 137 -5.75 2.99 -3.73
N TRP A 138 -5.84 2.81 -2.41
CA TRP A 138 -7.09 2.37 -1.80
C TRP A 138 -7.88 3.56 -1.26
N ARG A 139 -9.15 3.30 -0.96
CA ARG A 139 -9.99 4.13 -0.10
C ARG A 139 -10.78 3.23 0.85
N ILE A 140 -11.14 3.77 2.00
CA ILE A 140 -12.12 3.20 2.92
C ILE A 140 -13.25 4.20 3.13
N THR A 141 -14.42 3.72 3.54
CA THR A 141 -15.53 4.57 3.97
C THR A 141 -15.26 5.15 5.35
N GLU A 142 -15.99 6.21 5.73
CA GLU A 142 -15.86 6.78 7.07
C GLU A 142 -16.23 5.78 8.17
N LYS A 143 -17.24 4.94 7.92
CA LYS A 143 -17.63 3.87 8.84
C LYS A 143 -16.47 2.90 9.08
N GLN A 144 -15.82 2.47 8.01
CA GLN A 144 -14.64 1.58 8.10
C GLN A 144 -13.50 2.27 8.85
N ALA A 145 -13.28 3.57 8.66
CA ALA A 145 -12.23 4.30 9.37
C ALA A 145 -12.45 4.30 10.89
N ILE A 146 -13.69 4.49 11.33
CA ILE A 146 -14.08 4.45 12.76
C ILE A 146 -13.87 3.04 13.33
N GLU A 147 -14.43 2.02 12.68
CA GLU A 147 -14.32 0.62 13.12
C GLU A 147 -12.85 0.17 13.24
N ARG A 148 -11.99 0.59 12.30
CA ARG A 148 -10.57 0.24 12.32
C ARG A 148 -9.81 0.95 13.44
N ALA A 149 -10.18 2.19 13.78
CA ALA A 149 -9.58 2.91 14.89
C ALA A 149 -9.90 2.22 16.23
N GLU A 150 -11.16 1.80 16.44
CA GLU A 150 -11.60 1.08 17.63
C GLU A 150 -10.91 -0.29 17.79
N LEU A 151 -10.66 -0.98 16.67
CA LEU A 151 -10.03 -2.30 16.64
C LEU A 151 -8.49 -2.25 16.59
N ASN A 152 -7.89 -1.06 16.61
CA ASN A 152 -6.44 -0.87 16.41
C ASN A 152 -5.91 -1.60 15.16
N ARG A 153 -6.58 -1.38 14.02
CA ARG A 153 -6.28 -1.98 12.70
C ARG A 153 -5.79 -0.94 11.69
N PRO A 154 -4.61 -0.35 11.94
CA PRO A 154 -4.14 0.79 11.17
C PRO A 154 -3.87 0.42 9.72
N ILE A 155 -4.06 1.42 8.87
CA ILE A 155 -3.72 1.37 7.45
C ILE A 155 -2.80 2.54 7.15
N LYS A 156 -1.81 2.36 6.28
CA LYS A 156 -0.85 3.41 5.95
C LYS A 156 -0.56 3.41 4.46
N GLN A 157 -0.80 4.53 3.79
CA GLN A 157 -0.49 4.72 2.39
C GLN A 157 0.53 5.84 2.25
N ILE A 158 1.81 5.47 2.21
CA ILE A 158 2.91 6.40 2.46
C ILE A 158 3.63 6.74 1.17
N TRP A 159 3.82 8.04 0.94
CA TRP A 159 4.58 8.59 -0.17
C TRP A 159 6.07 8.63 0.16
N PHE A 160 6.87 8.05 -0.73
CA PHE A 160 8.32 8.01 -0.63
C PHE A 160 8.97 8.72 -1.83
N PRO A 161 10.12 9.37 -1.64
CA PRO A 161 10.97 9.78 -2.75
C PRO A 161 11.42 8.57 -3.59
N GLY A 162 11.45 8.74 -4.90
CA GLY A 162 11.85 7.71 -5.86
C GLY A 162 10.80 7.44 -6.94
N VAL A 163 11.23 6.77 -8.01
CA VAL A 163 10.36 6.29 -9.11
C VAL A 163 9.83 4.89 -8.84
N HIS A 164 8.89 4.39 -9.65
CA HIS A 164 8.23 3.08 -9.48
C HIS A 164 9.22 1.93 -9.25
N GLY A 165 10.31 1.91 -10.02
CA GLY A 165 11.34 0.88 -9.93
C GLY A 165 12.19 0.96 -8.66
N GLU A 166 12.32 2.14 -8.06
CA GLU A 166 13.09 2.34 -6.84
C GLU A 166 12.24 2.07 -5.60
N ILE A 167 10.93 2.28 -5.64
CA ILE A 167 10.05 1.91 -4.53
C ILE A 167 9.92 0.39 -4.40
N GLY A 168 9.91 -0.33 -5.53
CA GLY A 168 9.77 -1.79 -5.56
C GLY A 168 11.05 -2.59 -5.75
N GLY A 169 12.22 -1.95 -5.84
CA GLY A 169 13.51 -2.64 -5.91
C GLY A 169 13.86 -3.28 -7.26
N SER A 170 13.31 -2.81 -8.38
CA SER A 170 13.66 -3.27 -9.74
C SER A 170 14.72 -2.41 -10.45
N LYS A 171 15.23 -1.37 -9.77
CA LYS A 171 16.32 -0.51 -10.25
C LYS A 171 17.64 -0.86 -9.57
N GLY A 172 18.76 -0.54 -10.23
CA GLY A 172 20.10 -0.82 -9.72
C GLY A 172 20.51 0.04 -8.51
N SER A 173 19.88 1.20 -8.29
CA SER A 173 20.03 1.98 -7.06
C SER A 173 19.14 1.41 -5.96
N THR A 174 19.71 1.11 -4.80
CA THR A 174 18.96 0.43 -3.72
C THR A 174 18.43 1.37 -2.64
N LYS A 175 18.92 2.62 -2.51
CA LYS A 175 18.58 3.49 -1.37
C LYS A 175 17.08 3.60 -1.12
N TRP A 176 16.29 3.97 -2.12
CA TRP A 176 14.85 4.15 -1.90
C TRP A 176 14.10 2.83 -1.71
N SER A 177 14.55 1.74 -2.33
CA SER A 177 13.99 0.41 -2.07
C SER A 177 14.34 -0.10 -0.68
N ASP A 178 15.51 0.26 -0.17
CA ASP A 178 15.95 -0.05 1.19
C ASP A 178 15.13 0.73 2.21
N VAL A 179 14.83 2.01 1.96
CA VAL A 179 13.92 2.82 2.79
C VAL A 179 12.52 2.21 2.81
N THR A 180 11.94 1.89 1.65
CA THR A 180 10.57 1.34 1.58
C THR A 180 10.48 -0.06 2.15
N LEU A 181 11.53 -0.87 1.97
CA LEU A 181 11.64 -2.19 2.59
C LEU A 181 11.73 -2.05 4.11
N LEU A 182 12.64 -1.22 4.64
CA LEU A 182 12.78 -0.99 6.07
C LEU A 182 11.46 -0.54 6.70
N TRP A 183 10.77 0.43 6.07
CA TRP A 183 9.48 0.91 6.54
C TRP A 183 8.43 -0.21 6.57
N MET A 184 8.35 -1.03 5.51
CA MET A 184 7.43 -2.16 5.46
C MET A 184 7.73 -3.18 6.57
N LEU A 185 9.02 -3.51 6.77
CA LEU A 185 9.48 -4.42 7.82
C LEU A 185 9.11 -3.90 9.21
N ALA A 186 9.38 -2.63 9.48
CA ALA A 186 9.06 -1.98 10.75
C ALA A 186 7.56 -2.10 11.07
N ASN A 187 6.70 -1.83 10.09
CA ASN A 187 5.25 -1.98 10.27
C ASN A 187 4.82 -3.42 10.53
N ILE A 188 5.38 -4.38 9.80
CA ILE A 188 5.07 -5.80 9.99
C ILE A 188 5.49 -6.29 11.39
N VAL A 189 6.68 -5.88 11.85
CA VAL A 189 7.22 -6.23 13.17
C VAL A 189 6.42 -5.57 14.28
N GLN A 190 6.10 -4.28 14.16
CA GLN A 190 5.31 -3.52 15.14
C GLN A 190 3.97 -4.17 15.49
N TYR A 191 3.31 -4.79 14.50
CA TYR A 191 2.02 -5.46 14.71
C TYR A 191 2.13 -6.99 14.87
N GLY A 192 3.34 -7.52 15.07
CA GLY A 192 3.58 -8.95 15.31
C GLY A 192 3.13 -9.84 14.16
N ILE A 193 3.17 -9.34 12.92
CA ILE A 193 2.77 -10.10 11.73
C ILE A 193 3.86 -11.11 11.38
N PHE A 194 5.12 -10.66 11.38
CA PHE A 194 6.31 -11.51 11.25
C PHE A 194 7.41 -11.01 12.18
N GLU A 195 8.24 -11.93 12.64
CA GLU A 195 9.56 -11.59 13.17
C GLU A 195 10.57 -11.57 12.01
N PHE A 196 11.51 -10.64 12.06
CA PHE A 196 12.55 -10.51 11.04
C PHE A 196 13.94 -10.72 11.62
N ASN A 197 14.85 -11.20 10.77
CA ASN A 197 16.24 -11.35 11.12
C ASN A 197 16.86 -9.97 11.36
N LYS A 198 17.17 -9.68 12.63
CA LYS A 198 17.76 -8.40 13.05
C LYS A 198 19.06 -8.06 12.33
N ALA A 199 19.89 -9.05 12.00
CA ALA A 199 21.13 -8.81 11.26
C ALA A 199 20.86 -8.32 9.83
N TYR A 200 19.80 -8.84 9.19
CA TYR A 200 19.39 -8.38 7.86
C TYR A 200 18.84 -6.95 7.91
N SER A 201 17.97 -6.64 8.88
CA SER A 201 17.48 -5.26 9.08
C SER A 201 18.63 -4.29 9.38
N GLN A 202 19.60 -4.70 10.20
CA GLN A 202 20.77 -3.87 10.50
C GLN A 202 21.63 -3.62 9.26
N ASP A 203 21.79 -4.61 8.37
CA ASP A 203 22.53 -4.43 7.13
C ASP A 203 21.84 -3.40 6.20
N ILE A 204 20.50 -3.41 6.14
CA ILE A 204 19.72 -2.37 5.45
C ILE A 204 19.99 -0.99 6.07
N ILE A 205 19.90 -0.88 7.40
CA ILE A 205 20.15 0.37 8.13
C ILE A 205 21.56 0.91 7.84
N ASN A 206 22.58 0.06 7.92
CA ASN A 206 23.97 0.42 7.65
C ASN A 206 24.14 0.95 6.22
N ARG A 207 23.52 0.31 5.22
CA ARG A 207 23.55 0.78 3.82
C ARG A 207 22.85 2.13 3.65
N LEU A 208 21.76 2.37 4.37
CA LEU A 208 21.03 3.65 4.34
C LEU A 208 21.84 4.78 4.98
N ILE A 209 22.46 4.54 6.14
CA ILE A 209 23.34 5.50 6.81
C ILE A 209 24.52 5.86 5.90
N ALA A 210 25.18 4.85 5.31
CA ALA A 210 26.32 5.06 4.42
C ALA A 210 25.95 5.87 3.16
N SER A 211 24.77 5.63 2.59
CA SER A 211 24.29 6.30 1.37
C SER A 211 23.46 7.56 1.62
N ARG A 212 23.36 8.05 2.87
CA ARG A 212 22.46 9.15 3.23
C ARG A 212 22.75 10.44 2.45
N ASN A 213 24.04 10.76 2.28
CA ASN A 213 24.49 11.97 1.58
C ASN A 213 24.71 11.77 0.07
N GLU A 214 24.51 10.55 -0.44
CA GLU A 214 24.66 10.30 -1.87
C GLU A 214 23.53 10.98 -2.67
N ARG A 215 23.90 11.63 -3.77
CA ARG A 215 22.96 12.25 -4.71
C ARG A 215 22.50 11.19 -5.72
N PHE A 216 21.21 10.86 -5.71
CA PHE A 216 20.64 9.87 -6.63
C PHE A 216 20.08 10.53 -7.90
N SER A 217 20.41 9.95 -9.05
CA SER A 217 20.05 10.49 -10.37
C SER A 217 18.54 10.48 -10.65
N SER A 218 17.75 9.64 -9.99
CA SER A 218 16.28 9.60 -10.09
C SER A 218 15.61 10.87 -9.57
N LEU A 219 16.29 11.60 -8.68
CA LEU A 219 15.84 12.90 -8.17
C LEU A 219 15.94 14.03 -9.22
N THR A 220 16.52 13.75 -10.39
CA THR A 220 16.43 14.67 -11.54
C THR A 220 14.99 14.79 -12.08
N ARG A 221 14.11 13.82 -11.78
CA ARG A 221 12.67 13.93 -12.07
C ARG A 221 11.98 14.71 -10.95
N THR A 222 11.99 16.02 -11.10
CA THR A 222 11.42 16.97 -10.14
C THR A 222 9.93 17.24 -10.39
N ASN A 223 9.40 16.79 -11.53
CA ASN A 223 7.99 16.96 -11.87
C ASN A 223 7.18 15.85 -11.21
N ILE A 224 6.16 16.25 -10.44
CA ILE A 224 5.19 15.33 -9.88
C ILE A 224 4.00 15.28 -10.83
N SER A 225 3.78 14.13 -11.48
CA SER A 225 2.59 13.90 -12.31
C SER A 225 1.44 13.26 -11.53
N ARG A 226 1.70 12.78 -10.31
CA ARG A 226 0.73 12.08 -9.48
C ARG A 226 0.04 13.05 -8.52
N THR A 227 -1.25 12.82 -8.26
CA THR A 227 -1.98 13.59 -7.25
C THR A 227 -1.56 13.17 -5.85
N VAL A 228 -0.99 14.10 -5.09
CA VAL A 228 -0.48 13.89 -3.72
C VAL A 228 -1.39 14.58 -2.68
N PRO A 229 -1.43 14.13 -1.42
CA PRO A 229 -2.31 14.71 -0.41
C PRO A 229 -1.86 16.12 -0.01
N THR A 230 -2.80 17.05 0.02
CA THR A 230 -2.60 18.39 0.62
C THR A 230 -3.17 18.48 2.04
N ILE A 231 -4.04 17.54 2.41
CA ILE A 231 -4.60 17.35 3.75
C ILE A 231 -4.60 15.87 4.11
N PHE A 232 -4.62 15.57 5.42
CA PHE A 232 -4.82 14.20 5.88
C PHE A 232 -6.30 13.79 5.69
N ASP A 233 -6.56 12.77 4.88
CA ASP A 233 -7.88 12.16 4.69
C ASP A 233 -7.92 10.81 5.41
N LYS A 234 -8.77 10.70 6.44
CA LYS A 234 -9.01 9.44 7.17
C LYS A 234 -9.50 8.29 6.28
N CYS A 235 -10.01 8.58 5.07
CA CYS A 235 -10.47 7.57 4.13
C CYS A 235 -9.36 7.03 3.22
N THR A 236 -8.25 7.75 3.04
CA THR A 236 -7.12 7.27 2.22
C THR A 236 -5.88 6.96 3.06
N HIS A 237 -5.73 7.60 4.23
CA HIS A 237 -4.56 7.52 5.11
C HIS A 237 -3.26 7.79 4.35
N GLU A 238 -3.31 8.79 3.46
CA GLU A 238 -2.13 9.25 2.74
C GLU A 238 -1.27 10.16 3.60
N GLN A 239 0.03 9.84 3.70
CA GLN A 239 1.02 10.63 4.43
C GLN A 239 2.37 10.56 3.70
N TYR A 240 3.33 11.39 4.09
CA TYR A 240 4.69 11.40 3.56
C TYR A 240 5.66 10.75 4.54
N HIS A 241 6.61 9.97 4.02
CA HIS A 241 7.70 9.44 4.82
C HIS A 241 8.77 10.50 5.11
N LYS A 242 9.42 10.44 6.28
CA LYS A 242 10.46 11.42 6.69
C LYS A 242 11.68 11.44 5.79
N SER A 243 11.94 10.36 5.03
CA SER A 243 13.00 10.32 4.00
C SER A 243 12.84 11.39 2.91
N LEU A 244 11.65 12.00 2.78
CA LEU A 244 11.47 13.17 1.91
C LEU A 244 12.34 14.38 2.33
N ASN A 245 12.82 14.42 3.59
CA ASN A 245 13.76 15.46 4.03
C ASN A 245 15.18 15.25 3.48
N ASP A 246 15.55 14.03 3.06
CA ASP A 246 16.87 13.75 2.47
C ASP A 246 16.98 14.23 1.00
N VAL A 247 15.88 14.66 0.37
CA VAL A 247 15.88 15.16 -1.01
C VAL A 247 15.78 16.68 -1.03
N ALA A 248 16.57 17.39 -1.83
CA ALA A 248 16.56 18.85 -1.85
C ALA A 248 15.27 19.46 -2.47
N ASN A 249 14.58 18.70 -3.32
CA ASN A 249 13.39 19.13 -4.05
C ASN A 249 12.11 19.12 -3.17
N PHE A 250 10.97 19.49 -3.77
CA PHE A 250 9.64 19.39 -3.15
C PHE A 250 9.42 20.27 -1.92
N GLN A 251 10.03 21.47 -1.91
CA GLN A 251 9.92 22.41 -0.79
C GLN A 251 8.46 22.75 -0.47
N ASP A 252 7.61 22.93 -1.48
CA ASP A 252 6.18 23.21 -1.28
C ASP A 252 5.44 22.07 -0.58
N ILE A 253 5.73 20.82 -0.95
CA ILE A 253 5.13 19.64 -0.31
C ILE A 253 5.56 19.53 1.15
N LYS A 254 6.85 19.73 1.42
CA LYS A 254 7.38 19.67 2.79
C LYS A 254 6.82 20.80 3.64
N ALA A 255 6.77 22.01 3.11
CA ALA A 255 6.17 23.17 3.78
C ALA A 255 4.70 22.91 4.11
N ASN A 256 3.93 22.33 3.18
CA ASN A 256 2.55 21.95 3.45
C ASN A 256 2.45 20.85 4.52
N ALA A 257 3.24 19.78 4.40
CA ALA A 257 3.24 18.67 5.36
C ALA A 257 3.66 19.10 6.78
N ASN A 258 4.55 20.09 6.92
CA ASN A 258 4.93 20.67 8.21
C ASN A 258 3.80 21.50 8.84
N ARG A 259 2.91 22.06 8.02
CA ARG A 259 1.84 22.95 8.49
C ARG A 259 0.52 22.23 8.76
N VAL A 260 0.32 21.08 8.12
CA VAL A 260 -0.90 20.27 8.24
C VAL A 260 -0.64 19.07 9.12
N GLN A 261 -1.44 18.95 10.18
CA GLN A 261 -1.34 17.85 11.13
C GLN A 261 -1.53 16.49 10.43
N ASN A 262 -0.78 15.49 10.88
CA ASN A 262 -0.85 14.10 10.43
C ASN A 262 -0.47 13.85 8.97
N LEU A 263 0.09 14.82 8.24
CA LEU A 263 0.61 14.55 6.88
C LEU A 263 1.99 13.89 6.87
N TRP A 264 2.76 13.98 7.94
CA TRP A 264 3.96 13.18 8.11
C TRP A 264 3.60 11.83 8.76
N ALA A 265 4.12 10.75 8.21
CA ALA A 265 4.08 9.46 8.86
C ALA A 265 4.93 9.47 10.14
N GLU A 266 4.44 8.82 11.18
CA GLU A 266 5.22 8.51 12.37
C GLU A 266 6.30 7.48 12.03
N LEU A 267 7.50 7.69 12.58
CA LEU A 267 8.59 6.74 12.47
C LEU A 267 8.44 5.64 13.49
N LEU A 268 8.74 4.41 13.07
CA LEU A 268 8.80 3.25 13.95
C LEU A 268 10.24 3.03 14.44
N VAL A 269 10.39 2.25 15.51
CA VAL A 269 11.66 2.03 16.22
C VAL A 269 12.79 1.60 15.28
N GLU A 270 12.50 0.72 14.32
CA GLU A 270 13.47 0.22 13.35
C GLU A 270 13.96 1.30 12.36
N GLU A 271 13.24 2.42 12.25
CA GLU A 271 13.53 3.52 11.34
C GLU A 271 14.29 4.67 12.01
N GLU A 272 14.19 4.80 13.33
CA GLU A 272 14.74 5.92 14.10
C GLU A 272 16.27 6.02 13.99
N GLU A 273 16.97 4.90 13.83
CA GLU A 273 18.43 4.88 13.64
C GLU A 273 18.85 5.57 12.34
N VAL A 274 18.02 5.46 11.30
CA VAL A 274 18.24 6.12 10.00
C VAL A 274 17.71 7.56 10.04
N TYR A 275 16.53 7.74 10.64
CA TYR A 275 15.78 8.98 10.68
C TYR A 275 15.53 9.40 12.13
N PRO A 276 16.49 10.05 12.82
CA PRO A 276 16.29 10.43 14.20
C PRO A 276 15.17 11.47 14.33
N ASN A 277 14.28 11.26 15.30
CA ASN A 277 13.31 12.26 15.72
C ASN A 277 14.06 13.43 16.36
N ASN A 278 14.35 14.49 15.60
CA ASN A 278 14.97 15.72 16.11
C ASN A 278 13.98 16.58 16.95
N GLU A 279 13.17 15.96 17.79
CA GLU A 279 12.37 16.63 18.82
C GLU A 279 12.75 16.09 20.20
N MET A 280 14.02 16.26 20.59
CA MET A 280 14.44 16.43 21.99
C MET A 280 15.93 16.80 22.02
N THR A 281 16.23 18.11 22.10
CA THR A 281 17.23 18.75 22.99
C THR A 281 17.60 20.16 22.49
N THR A 282 16.73 21.13 22.75
CA THR A 282 17.16 22.47 23.20
C THR A 282 16.27 22.87 24.37
N SER A 283 16.32 22.06 25.43
CA SER A 283 15.95 22.52 26.77
C SER A 283 17.25 22.88 27.46
N THR A 284 17.42 24.19 27.64
CA THR A 284 18.46 24.81 28.47
C THR A 284 18.56 24.09 29.82
N LEU A 285 19.71 23.47 30.09
CA LEU A 285 20.14 23.22 31.47
C LEU A 285 20.16 24.57 32.20
N PRO A 286 19.50 24.73 33.36
CA PRO A 286 19.79 25.86 34.23
C PRO A 286 21.22 25.69 34.73
N GLU A 287 22.09 26.62 34.38
CA GLU A 287 23.26 26.92 35.18
C GLU A 287 22.82 27.26 36.61
N HIS A 288 23.68 26.92 37.56
CA HIS A 288 23.62 27.19 39.00
C HIS A 288 22.92 26.13 39.85
N LEU A 289 23.77 25.29 40.46
CA LEU A 289 23.81 25.08 41.92
C LEU A 289 25.25 24.66 42.29
N ASN A 290 26.05 25.66 42.68
CA ASN A 290 27.06 25.53 43.73
C ASN A 290 26.38 25.98 45.03
#